data_AF-A0A971HQ85-F1
#
_entry.id   AF-A0A971HQ85-F1
#
_cell.length_a   1.000
_cell.length_b   1.000
_cell.length_c   1.000
_cell.angle_alpha   90.00
_cell.angle_beta   90.00
_cell.angle_gamma   90.00
#
_symmetry.space_group_name_H-M   'P 1'
#
loop_
_entity.id
_entity.type
_entity.pdbx_description
1 polymer ?
#
loop_
_entity_poly.entity_id
_entity_poly.type
_entity_poly.pdbx_seq_one_letter_code
_entity_poly.pdbx_strand_id
1 'polypeptide(L)'
;MSLRINQNVLSISTYANLKNASTRLEASITKLSSGLRINSAADDAAGLAISEKMRRQIRGLDRAVLNAQDGISMIQTAEGALTETQSIIQRMRELALQSANDTLTSNDRLEIQGEVDDLREQINAISSSTEFNTKKLLNGNQSALVTTSTHSANAIVTGNASGSGDFQVSLTTVSGGISQVQRTQIFTNKNTGELATGSTRLQDISEFYDADGVFALSTTQTLTINGNAETASVILDGQMSLNELAAELQQAIGSASGLGISNSAASVITENATGVVGDGGYIQVNSGIVGENGIFSIAASQSVVDALGFSVTRKAVNNMISANIKDEFGNSRNITTSNDTAVGLIAGVNIQFESSPAQIAGNGGLNDGLRIGTGTPAAAETFDINFVDTTVVPSVSRAISITLQAGDWSLQGIARSVNEQLSDPASMAPAVASSPADYGFEASIQDGQLRLTFSPSDPKQDSSFALDNVSGDTLGLLEGDYNGFVTGEKDKADSLSGFSTYREDAYADRDMLFSINGTDAVNASFQLHNDATQPDLEEINDWLARINSDLKPAGVRVDEVSGSLAFTSLLVGNDNATGNKASVTMALKSSYDNGTSWITDGTTGAPATAANTTNINAAITELGITGLAAADIT
;
A
#
# COMPACT_ATOMS: atom_id res chain seq x y z
N MET A 1 -10.62 50.45 49.60
CA MET A 1 -12.08 50.65 49.82
C MET A 1 -12.84 49.50 49.18
N SER A 2 -13.39 48.57 49.97
CA SER A 2 -14.02 47.31 49.51
C SER A 2 -15.55 47.26 49.72
N LEU A 3 -16.21 48.37 50.06
CA LEU A 3 -17.67 48.42 50.20
C LEU A 3 -18.26 49.40 49.17
N ARG A 4 -18.89 48.85 48.12
CA ARG A 4 -19.74 49.57 47.17
C ARG A 4 -21.20 49.19 47.43
N ILE A 5 -22.09 50.17 47.58
CA ILE A 5 -23.50 49.95 47.94
C ILE A 5 -24.39 49.69 46.69
N ASN A 6 -24.05 50.29 45.55
CA ASN A 6 -24.86 50.18 44.31
C ASN A 6 -24.80 48.80 43.64
N GLN A 7 -23.75 48.02 43.87
CA GLN A 7 -23.64 46.66 43.34
C GLN A 7 -23.17 45.71 44.43
N ASN A 8 -24.10 44.90 44.93
CA ASN A 8 -23.82 43.89 45.93
C ASN A 8 -23.25 42.63 45.25
N VAL A 9 -21.93 42.60 45.10
CA VAL A 9 -21.19 41.47 44.50
C VAL A 9 -21.43 40.16 45.27
N LEU A 10 -21.65 40.22 46.59
CA LEU A 10 -21.93 39.05 47.43
C LEU A 10 -23.32 38.45 47.12
N SER A 11 -24.32 39.29 46.84
CA SER A 11 -25.63 38.82 46.39
C SER A 11 -25.57 38.19 44.99
N ILE A 12 -24.78 38.76 44.07
CA ILE A 12 -24.61 38.21 42.72
C ILE A 12 -23.92 36.84 42.77
N SER A 13 -22.87 36.69 43.57
CA SER A 13 -22.19 35.40 43.74
C SER A 13 -23.10 34.36 44.42
N THR A 14 -23.87 34.77 45.43
CA THR A 14 -24.86 33.90 46.08
C THR A 14 -25.96 33.47 45.12
N TYR A 15 -26.45 34.37 44.26
CA TYR A 15 -27.44 34.05 43.23
C TYR A 15 -26.88 33.09 42.16
N ALA A 16 -25.63 33.28 41.72
CA ALA A 16 -24.96 32.35 40.81
C ALA A 16 -24.81 30.95 41.43
N ASN A 17 -24.44 30.87 42.71
CA ASN A 17 -24.36 29.60 43.45
C ASN A 17 -25.73 28.94 43.62
N LEU A 18 -26.78 29.71 43.92
CA LEU A 18 -28.15 29.21 44.00
C LEU A 18 -28.64 28.67 42.66
N LYS A 19 -28.37 29.39 41.55
CA LYS A 19 -28.70 28.93 40.20
C LYS A 19 -28.01 27.61 39.88
N ASN A 20 -26.71 27.48 40.15
CA ASN A 20 -25.97 26.23 39.97
C ASN A 20 -26.51 25.09 40.85
N ALA A 21 -26.93 25.38 42.09
CA ALA A 21 -27.58 24.40 42.96
C ALA A 21 -28.94 23.95 42.40
N SER A 22 -29.75 24.88 41.90
CA SER A 22 -31.04 24.58 41.27
C SER A 22 -30.89 23.72 40.02
N THR A 23 -29.93 24.03 39.14
CA THR A 23 -29.68 23.22 37.93
C THR A 23 -29.21 21.80 38.27
N ARG A 24 -28.36 21.64 39.30
CA ARG A 24 -27.95 20.29 39.77
C ARG A 24 -29.10 19.51 40.40
N LEU A 25 -29.99 20.18 41.12
CA LEU A 25 -31.19 19.58 41.67
C LEU A 25 -32.12 19.09 40.55
N GLU A 26 -32.35 19.93 39.54
CA GLU A 26 -33.16 19.57 38.36
C GLU A 26 -32.56 18.38 37.59
N ALA A 27 -31.25 18.36 37.38
CA ALA A 27 -30.55 17.21 36.80
C ALA A 27 -30.68 15.93 37.65
N SER A 28 -30.70 16.07 38.98
CA SER A 28 -30.90 14.92 39.88
C SER A 28 -32.35 14.41 39.85
N ILE A 29 -33.33 15.32 39.76
CA ILE A 29 -34.76 14.99 39.64
C ILE A 29 -35.02 14.29 38.30
N THR A 30 -34.41 14.73 37.20
CA THR A 30 -34.58 14.09 35.88
C THR A 30 -33.96 12.69 35.84
N LYS A 31 -32.79 12.48 36.46
CA LYS A 31 -32.19 11.14 36.63
C LYS A 31 -33.03 10.23 37.52
N LEU A 32 -33.61 10.78 38.59
CA LEU A 32 -34.52 10.03 39.46
C LEU A 32 -35.83 9.66 38.74
N SER A 33 -36.39 10.58 37.95
CA SER A 33 -37.64 10.36 37.22
C SER A 33 -37.49 9.40 36.04
N SER A 34 -36.32 9.38 35.39
CA SER A 34 -36.04 8.46 34.28
C SER A 34 -35.54 7.09 34.75
N GLY A 35 -35.00 7.01 35.98
CA GLY A 35 -34.30 5.83 36.46
C GLY A 35 -32.97 5.55 35.73
N LEU A 36 -32.53 6.46 34.86
CA LEU A 36 -31.32 6.32 34.05
C LEU A 36 -30.25 7.29 34.55
N ARG A 37 -29.02 6.76 34.71
CA ARG A 37 -27.87 7.57 35.11
C ARG A 37 -27.46 8.58 34.01
N ILE A 38 -27.64 8.20 32.74
CA ILE A 38 -27.34 9.00 31.54
C ILE A 38 -28.67 9.17 30.79
N ASN A 39 -29.20 10.40 30.76
CA ASN A 39 -30.49 10.70 30.11
C ASN A 39 -30.31 11.49 28.82
N SER A 40 -29.20 12.23 28.68
CA SER A 40 -28.91 13.06 27.51
C SER A 40 -27.45 12.91 27.07
N ALA A 41 -27.16 13.28 25.80
CA ALA A 41 -25.79 13.29 25.28
C ALA A 41 -24.88 14.31 25.99
N ALA A 42 -25.48 15.29 26.67
CA ALA A 42 -24.76 16.29 27.47
C ALA A 42 -24.28 15.74 28.83
N ASP A 43 -24.87 14.65 29.34
CA ASP A 43 -24.43 14.02 30.59
C ASP A 43 -23.19 13.15 30.37
N ASP A 44 -23.17 12.34 29.31
CA ASP A 44 -22.07 11.47 28.90
C ASP A 44 -22.29 10.97 27.46
N ALA A 45 -21.65 11.62 26.48
CA ALA A 45 -21.82 11.30 25.06
C ALA A 45 -21.29 9.89 24.72
N ALA A 46 -20.19 9.47 25.32
CA ALA A 46 -19.59 8.16 25.07
C ALA A 46 -20.42 7.04 25.71
N GLY A 47 -20.84 7.22 26.97
CA GLY A 47 -21.71 6.29 27.67
C GLY A 47 -23.09 6.16 27.01
N LEU A 48 -23.65 7.27 26.49
CA LEU A 48 -24.88 7.22 25.71
C LEU A 48 -24.70 6.42 24.41
N ALA A 49 -23.64 6.68 23.64
CA ALA A 49 -23.36 5.96 22.40
C ALA A 49 -23.18 4.44 22.62
N ILE A 50 -22.46 4.04 23.67
CA ILE A 50 -22.29 2.63 24.03
C ILE A 50 -23.63 2.02 24.48
N SER A 51 -24.42 2.73 25.30
CA SER A 51 -25.72 2.24 25.75
C SER A 51 -26.71 2.08 24.60
N GLU A 52 -26.72 2.98 23.62
CA GLU A 52 -27.55 2.86 22.41
C GLU A 52 -27.05 1.75 21.47
N LYS A 53 -25.72 1.53 21.37
CA LYS A 53 -25.16 0.35 20.69
C LYS A 53 -25.66 -0.94 21.35
N MET A 54 -25.58 -1.05 22.67
CA MET A 54 -26.08 -2.22 23.41
C MET A 54 -27.60 -2.39 23.26
N ARG A 55 -28.39 -1.31 23.34
CA ARG A 55 -29.84 -1.35 23.09
C ARG A 55 -30.18 -1.81 21.67
N ARG A 56 -29.40 -1.41 20.67
CA ARG A 56 -29.55 -1.92 19.29
C ARG A 56 -29.20 -3.40 19.20
N GLN A 57 -28.11 -3.83 19.84
CA GLN A 57 -27.72 -5.23 19.89
C GLN A 57 -28.77 -6.10 20.59
N ILE A 58 -29.28 -5.68 21.75
CA ILE A 58 -30.34 -6.40 22.47
C ILE A 58 -31.58 -6.54 21.59
N ARG A 59 -32.06 -5.47 20.97
CA ARG A 59 -33.20 -5.54 20.03
C ARG A 59 -32.92 -6.46 18.83
N GLY A 60 -31.69 -6.47 18.33
CA GLY A 60 -31.25 -7.38 17.27
C GLY A 60 -31.28 -8.84 17.73
N LEU A 61 -30.77 -9.12 18.94
CA LEU A 61 -30.78 -10.45 19.55
C LEU A 61 -32.20 -10.93 19.85
N ASP A 62 -33.08 -10.07 20.37
CA ASP A 62 -34.48 -10.42 20.61
C ASP A 62 -35.19 -10.84 19.31
N ARG A 63 -34.89 -10.15 18.19
CA ARG A 63 -35.39 -10.54 16.87
C ARG A 63 -34.76 -11.84 16.38
N ALA A 64 -33.46 -12.04 16.61
CA ALA A 64 -32.79 -13.29 16.26
C ALA A 64 -33.39 -14.49 17.03
N VAL A 65 -33.72 -14.31 18.31
CA VAL A 65 -34.38 -15.34 19.13
C VAL A 65 -35.76 -15.68 18.58
N LEU A 66 -36.57 -14.68 18.22
CA LEU A 66 -37.88 -14.91 17.59
C LEU A 66 -37.73 -15.65 16.24
N ASN A 67 -36.76 -15.23 15.41
CA ASN A 67 -36.49 -15.92 14.14
C ASN A 67 -36.04 -17.38 14.35
N ALA A 68 -35.26 -17.65 15.40
CA ALA A 68 -34.85 -19.00 15.76
C ALA A 68 -36.05 -19.85 16.21
N GLN A 69 -37.01 -19.26 16.94
CA GLN A 69 -38.26 -19.93 17.31
C GLN A 69 -39.10 -20.29 16.07
N ASP A 70 -39.22 -19.38 15.10
CA ASP A 70 -39.89 -19.67 13.82
C ASP A 70 -39.17 -20.80 13.07
N GLY A 71 -37.84 -20.84 13.11
CA GLY A 71 -37.04 -21.94 12.58
C GLY A 71 -37.32 -23.29 13.26
N ILE A 72 -37.45 -23.30 14.60
CA ILE A 72 -37.85 -24.50 15.35
C ILE A 72 -39.25 -24.97 14.93
N SER A 73 -40.22 -24.06 14.82
CA SER A 73 -41.58 -24.40 14.38
C SER A 73 -41.63 -24.95 12.95
N MET A 74 -40.81 -24.41 12.05
CA MET A 74 -40.63 -24.93 10.69
C MET A 74 -40.07 -26.36 10.71
N ILE A 75 -39.03 -26.62 11.51
CA ILE A 75 -38.43 -27.97 11.64
C ILE A 75 -39.43 -28.95 12.25
N GLN A 76 -40.19 -28.57 13.28
CA GLN A 76 -41.21 -29.42 13.90
C GLN A 76 -42.33 -29.79 12.91
N THR A 77 -42.70 -28.87 12.02
CA THR A 77 -43.68 -29.13 10.96
C THR A 77 -43.13 -30.16 9.97
N ALA A 78 -41.85 -30.05 9.61
CA ALA A 78 -41.18 -31.05 8.77
C ALA A 78 -41.03 -32.41 9.48
N GLU A 79 -40.67 -32.43 10.77
CA GLU A 79 -40.52 -33.65 11.58
C GLU A 79 -41.84 -34.41 11.73
N GLY A 80 -42.96 -33.70 11.94
CA GLY A 80 -44.29 -34.31 11.97
C GLY A 80 -44.64 -35.00 10.65
N ALA A 81 -44.37 -34.34 9.52
CA ALA A 81 -44.58 -34.93 8.19
C ALA A 81 -43.66 -36.13 7.90
N LEU A 82 -42.41 -36.10 8.38
CA LEU A 82 -41.48 -37.22 8.27
C LEU A 82 -41.86 -38.40 9.17
N THR A 83 -42.45 -38.14 10.35
CA THR A 83 -42.97 -39.20 11.23
C THR A 83 -44.12 -39.97 10.57
N GLU A 84 -45.00 -39.26 9.87
CA GLU A 84 -46.07 -39.89 9.07
C GLU A 84 -45.49 -40.71 7.91
N THR A 85 -44.53 -40.12 7.18
CA THR A 85 -43.80 -40.82 6.10
C THR A 85 -43.11 -42.10 6.61
N GLN A 86 -42.50 -42.06 7.79
CA GLN A 86 -41.87 -43.23 8.42
C GLN A 86 -42.90 -44.32 8.73
N SER A 87 -44.07 -43.95 9.24
CA SER A 87 -45.16 -44.89 9.54
C SER A 87 -45.68 -45.57 8.27
N ILE A 88 -45.81 -44.80 7.17
CA ILE A 88 -46.17 -45.34 5.85
C ILE A 88 -45.10 -46.32 5.34
N ILE A 89 -43.82 -45.97 5.45
CA ILE A 89 -42.72 -46.86 5.02
C ILE A 89 -42.68 -48.16 5.84
N GLN A 90 -42.97 -48.09 7.14
CA GLN A 90 -43.10 -49.29 7.97
C GLN A 90 -44.25 -50.19 7.47
N ARG A 91 -45.41 -49.61 7.13
CA ARG A 91 -46.53 -50.34 6.52
C ARG A 91 -46.16 -50.95 5.17
N MET A 92 -45.47 -50.20 4.30
CA MET A 92 -44.98 -50.72 3.02
C MET A 92 -44.01 -51.91 3.22
N ARG A 93 -43.18 -51.87 4.27
CA ARG A 93 -42.29 -52.98 4.63
C ARG A 93 -43.07 -54.21 5.09
N GLU A 94 -44.10 -54.04 5.91
CA GLU A 94 -44.99 -55.14 6.32
C GLU A 94 -45.64 -55.80 5.11
N LEU A 95 -46.16 -55.00 4.17
CA LEU A 95 -46.76 -55.47 2.93
C LEU A 95 -45.75 -56.20 2.03
N ALA A 96 -44.51 -55.70 1.95
CA ALA A 96 -43.43 -56.36 1.22
C ALA A 96 -43.03 -57.71 1.84
N LEU A 97 -43.02 -57.82 3.17
CA LEU A 97 -42.80 -59.09 3.85
C LEU A 97 -43.98 -60.05 3.69
N GLN A 98 -45.20 -59.52 3.69
CA GLN A 98 -46.42 -60.29 3.45
C GLN A 98 -46.43 -60.87 2.03
N SER A 99 -46.10 -60.07 1.01
CA SER A 99 -46.05 -60.49 -0.39
C SER A 99 -44.96 -61.53 -0.69
N ALA A 100 -43.91 -61.58 0.13
CA ALA A 100 -42.84 -62.57 0.05
C ALA A 100 -43.22 -63.98 0.56
N ASN A 101 -44.43 -64.16 1.11
CA ASN A 101 -44.91 -65.47 1.54
C ASN A 101 -45.40 -66.31 0.34
N ASP A 102 -44.80 -67.48 0.13
CA ASP A 102 -45.11 -68.41 -0.98
C ASP A 102 -46.55 -68.95 -0.99
N THR A 103 -47.29 -68.80 0.10
CA THR A 103 -48.68 -69.27 0.19
C THR A 103 -49.71 -68.34 -0.47
N LEU A 104 -49.32 -67.12 -0.85
CA LEU A 104 -50.21 -66.15 -1.51
C LEU A 104 -50.39 -66.42 -3.01
N THR A 105 -51.59 -66.17 -3.52
CA THR A 105 -51.87 -66.27 -4.96
C THR A 105 -51.33 -65.04 -5.70
N SER A 106 -51.23 -65.13 -7.04
CA SER A 106 -50.82 -63.97 -7.86
C SER A 106 -51.81 -62.82 -7.80
N ASN A 107 -53.10 -63.07 -7.56
CA ASN A 107 -54.10 -62.02 -7.40
C ASN A 107 -53.91 -61.29 -6.06
N ASP A 108 -53.62 -62.01 -4.97
CA ASP A 108 -53.38 -61.38 -3.65
C ASP A 108 -52.14 -60.48 -3.67
N ARG A 109 -51.08 -60.88 -4.40
CA ARG A 109 -49.90 -60.04 -4.60
C ARG A 109 -50.20 -58.77 -5.40
N LEU A 110 -51.18 -58.81 -6.30
CA LEU A 110 -51.59 -57.66 -7.10
C LEU A 110 -52.36 -56.63 -6.25
N GLU A 111 -53.24 -57.10 -5.36
CA GLU A 111 -53.92 -56.22 -4.40
C GLU A 111 -52.95 -55.59 -3.38
N ILE A 112 -51.97 -56.36 -2.89
CA ILE A 112 -50.89 -55.82 -2.04
C ILE A 112 -50.08 -54.75 -2.78
N GLN A 113 -49.79 -54.95 -4.07
CA GLN A 113 -49.11 -53.94 -4.89
C GLN A 113 -49.96 -52.67 -5.05
N GLY A 114 -51.28 -52.81 -5.19
CA GLY A 114 -52.20 -51.67 -5.19
C GLY A 114 -52.11 -50.84 -3.91
N GLU A 115 -52.11 -51.48 -2.73
CA GLU A 115 -51.93 -50.78 -1.45
C GLU A 115 -50.54 -50.10 -1.37
N VAL A 116 -49.48 -50.74 -1.88
CA VAL A 116 -48.14 -50.15 -1.94
C VAL A 116 -48.09 -48.92 -2.85
N ASP A 117 -48.80 -48.94 -3.98
CA ASP A 117 -48.86 -47.82 -4.92
C ASP A 117 -49.63 -46.63 -4.32
N ASP A 118 -50.74 -46.87 -3.63
CA ASP A 118 -51.49 -45.86 -2.89
C ASP A 118 -50.64 -45.23 -1.76
N LEU A 119 -49.91 -46.04 -1.00
CA LEU A 119 -49.00 -45.56 0.05
C LEU A 119 -47.86 -44.71 -0.55
N ARG A 120 -47.36 -45.07 -1.72
CA ARG A 120 -46.36 -44.28 -2.45
C ARG A 120 -46.94 -42.94 -2.92
N GLU A 121 -48.17 -42.91 -3.42
CA GLU A 121 -48.85 -41.66 -3.77
C GLU A 121 -49.04 -40.76 -2.55
N GLN A 122 -49.42 -41.34 -1.41
CA GLN A 122 -49.57 -40.62 -0.15
C GLN A 122 -48.25 -40.00 0.33
N ILE A 123 -47.11 -40.69 0.18
CA ILE A 123 -45.78 -40.12 0.48
C ILE A 123 -45.51 -38.88 -0.42
N ASN A 124 -45.82 -38.97 -1.71
CA ASN A 124 -45.65 -37.83 -2.64
C ASN A 124 -46.58 -36.66 -2.29
N ALA A 125 -47.80 -36.94 -1.85
CA ALA A 125 -48.75 -35.94 -1.38
C ALA A 125 -48.25 -35.24 -0.11
N ILE A 126 -47.71 -35.97 0.88
CA ILE A 126 -47.10 -35.40 2.08
C ILE A 126 -45.91 -34.51 1.71
N SER A 127 -45.02 -34.98 0.83
CA SER A 127 -43.86 -34.21 0.35
C SER A 127 -44.24 -32.89 -0.33
N SER A 128 -45.28 -32.90 -1.19
CA SER A 128 -45.72 -31.73 -1.95
C SER A 128 -46.65 -30.78 -1.18
N SER A 129 -47.37 -31.28 -0.19
CA SER A 129 -48.30 -30.47 0.62
C SER A 129 -47.65 -29.84 1.86
N THR A 130 -46.60 -30.44 2.43
CA THR A 130 -45.95 -29.94 3.65
C THR A 130 -45.35 -28.55 3.45
N GLU A 131 -45.91 -27.57 4.15
CA GLU A 131 -45.51 -26.16 4.05
C GLU A 131 -45.51 -25.44 5.40
N PHE A 132 -44.60 -24.48 5.54
CA PHE A 132 -44.58 -23.53 6.64
C PHE A 132 -44.58 -22.13 6.07
N ASN A 133 -45.58 -21.33 6.45
CA ASN A 133 -45.76 -19.96 5.93
C ASN A 133 -45.65 -19.89 4.40
N THR A 134 -46.42 -20.75 3.69
CA THR A 134 -46.43 -20.91 2.21
C THR A 134 -45.14 -21.47 1.58
N LYS A 135 -44.08 -21.75 2.36
CA LYS A 135 -42.85 -22.36 1.86
C LYS A 135 -42.93 -23.87 1.91
N LYS A 136 -42.79 -24.54 0.76
CA LYS A 136 -42.73 -26.01 0.66
C LYS A 136 -41.43 -26.55 1.26
N LEU A 137 -41.53 -27.53 2.15
CA LEU A 137 -40.38 -28.01 2.93
C LEU A 137 -39.73 -29.28 2.37
N LEU A 138 -40.54 -30.20 1.85
CA LEU A 138 -40.11 -31.58 1.55
C LEU A 138 -40.15 -31.95 0.06
N ASN A 139 -40.38 -30.98 -0.82
CA ASN A 139 -40.53 -31.21 -2.27
C ASN A 139 -39.22 -31.08 -3.07
N GLY A 140 -38.09 -30.79 -2.40
CA GLY A 140 -36.79 -30.57 -3.04
C GLY A 140 -36.65 -29.27 -3.83
N ASN A 141 -37.72 -28.47 -3.94
CA ASN A 141 -37.71 -27.19 -4.68
C ASN A 141 -37.21 -26.01 -3.85
N GLN A 142 -37.07 -26.16 -2.51
CA GLN A 142 -36.38 -25.16 -1.70
C GLN A 142 -34.87 -25.29 -1.98
N SER A 143 -34.51 -24.62 -3.08
CA SER A 143 -33.20 -24.44 -3.67
C SER A 143 -32.08 -24.39 -2.64
N ALA A 144 -31.05 -25.21 -2.88
CA ALA A 144 -29.79 -25.31 -2.16
C ALA A 144 -29.47 -24.09 -1.28
N LEU A 145 -29.50 -24.28 0.05
CA LEU A 145 -28.82 -23.37 0.96
C LEU A 145 -27.32 -23.59 0.74
N VAL A 146 -26.70 -22.77 -0.10
CA VAL A 146 -25.25 -22.77 -0.22
C VAL A 146 -24.69 -21.80 0.81
N THR A 147 -24.04 -22.35 1.83
CA THR A 147 -23.26 -21.57 2.79
C THR A 147 -21.79 -21.74 2.46
N THR A 148 -21.14 -20.66 2.04
CA THR A 148 -19.69 -20.64 1.86
C THR A 148 -19.03 -20.25 3.18
N SER A 149 -17.97 -20.97 3.59
CA SER A 149 -17.17 -20.63 4.78
C SER A 149 -16.17 -19.50 4.51
N THR A 150 -16.04 -19.08 3.25
CA THR A 150 -15.07 -18.10 2.76
C THR A 150 -15.78 -16.85 2.25
N HIS A 151 -15.34 -15.66 2.67
CA HIS A 151 -15.88 -14.38 2.20
C HIS A 151 -15.56 -14.07 0.73
N SER A 152 -14.58 -14.76 0.13
CA SER A 152 -14.07 -14.49 -1.22
C SER A 152 -14.78 -15.27 -2.34
N ALA A 153 -15.76 -16.11 -2.01
CA ALA A 153 -16.49 -16.91 -2.98
C ALA A 153 -17.98 -16.98 -2.62
N ASN A 154 -18.81 -16.65 -3.61
CA ASN A 154 -20.27 -16.74 -3.56
C ASN A 154 -20.74 -17.82 -4.52
N ALA A 155 -21.65 -18.68 -4.08
CA ALA A 155 -22.27 -19.67 -4.96
C ALA A 155 -23.58 -19.12 -5.53
N ILE A 156 -23.69 -19.11 -6.86
CA ILE A 156 -24.92 -18.74 -7.57
C ILE A 156 -25.57 -20.02 -8.10
N VAL A 157 -26.79 -20.29 -7.65
CA VAL A 157 -27.60 -21.38 -8.19
C VAL A 157 -28.22 -20.93 -9.51
N THR A 158 -27.79 -21.52 -10.62
CA THR A 158 -28.22 -21.16 -11.99
C THR A 158 -29.12 -22.21 -12.64
N GLY A 159 -29.34 -23.36 -11.99
CA GLY A 159 -30.23 -24.43 -12.47
C GLY A 159 -30.64 -25.42 -11.38
N ASN A 160 -31.16 -26.59 -11.78
CA ASN A 160 -31.48 -27.67 -10.85
C ASN A 160 -30.19 -28.19 -10.19
N ALA A 161 -29.89 -27.69 -8.99
CA ALA A 161 -28.77 -28.13 -8.18
C ALA A 161 -28.94 -29.62 -7.85
N SER A 162 -28.21 -30.46 -8.57
CA SER A 162 -28.29 -31.92 -8.47
C SER A 162 -27.10 -32.41 -7.66
N GLY A 163 -27.09 -32.12 -6.36
CA GLY A 163 -26.02 -32.50 -5.46
C GLY A 163 -26.21 -31.90 -4.07
N SER A 164 -26.60 -32.73 -3.10
CA SER A 164 -26.56 -32.40 -1.68
C SER A 164 -25.24 -32.93 -1.13
N GLY A 165 -24.46 -32.09 -0.44
CA GLY A 165 -23.19 -32.46 0.18
C GLY A 165 -22.35 -31.24 0.56
N ASP A 166 -21.45 -31.43 1.53
CA ASP A 166 -20.45 -30.42 1.89
C ASP A 166 -19.31 -30.46 0.87
N PHE A 167 -19.01 -29.31 0.27
CA PHE A 167 -17.96 -29.16 -0.73
C PHE A 167 -16.88 -28.22 -0.21
N GLN A 168 -15.63 -28.69 -0.18
CA GLN A 168 -14.50 -27.81 0.10
C GLN A 168 -14.07 -27.14 -1.19
N VAL A 169 -14.19 -25.82 -1.25
CA VAL A 169 -13.76 -25.00 -2.40
C VAL A 169 -12.39 -24.40 -2.07
N SER A 170 -11.40 -24.72 -2.90
CA SER A 170 -10.07 -24.11 -2.86
C SER A 170 -9.83 -23.32 -4.13
N LEU A 171 -9.43 -22.06 -3.99
CA LEU A 171 -8.99 -21.21 -5.09
C LEU A 171 -7.48 -21.14 -5.11
N THR A 172 -6.90 -21.24 -6.30
CA THR A 172 -5.48 -20.96 -6.52
C THR A 172 -5.34 -20.08 -7.75
N THR A 173 -4.68 -18.93 -7.60
CA THR A 173 -4.32 -18.08 -8.73
C THR A 173 -3.22 -18.76 -9.52
N VAL A 174 -3.50 -19.16 -10.76
CA VAL A 174 -2.54 -19.84 -11.65
C VAL A 174 -1.68 -18.83 -12.39
N SER A 175 -2.29 -17.71 -12.78
CA SER A 175 -1.60 -16.57 -13.38
C SER A 175 -2.33 -15.29 -12.99
N GLY A 176 -1.57 -14.29 -12.55
CA GLY A 176 -2.10 -12.94 -12.38
C GLY A 176 -2.53 -12.36 -13.73
N GLY A 177 -3.65 -11.64 -13.72
CA GLY A 177 -4.12 -10.85 -14.85
C GLY A 177 -3.21 -9.65 -15.09
N ILE A 178 -3.33 -9.06 -16.27
CA ILE A 178 -2.54 -7.90 -16.69
C ILE A 178 -3.51 -6.75 -16.95
N SER A 179 -3.14 -5.56 -16.51
CA SER A 179 -3.93 -4.34 -16.76
C SER A 179 -3.70 -3.77 -18.15
N GLN A 180 -4.72 -3.08 -18.68
CA GLN A 180 -4.59 -2.33 -19.93
C GLN A 180 -3.67 -1.12 -19.74
N VAL A 181 -2.80 -0.89 -20.71
CA VAL A 181 -2.03 0.36 -20.83
C VAL A 181 -2.38 1.02 -22.15
N GLN A 182 -2.84 2.27 -22.09
CA GLN A 182 -3.01 3.14 -23.25
C GLN A 182 -1.98 4.26 -23.21
N ARG A 183 -1.47 4.64 -24.37
CA ARG A 183 -0.58 5.79 -24.54
C ARG A 183 -1.17 6.71 -25.60
N THR A 184 -1.10 8.02 -25.39
CA THR A 184 -1.32 8.98 -26.48
C THR A 184 -0.23 8.85 -27.54
N GLN A 185 -0.41 9.54 -28.65
CA GLN A 185 0.72 9.85 -29.50
C GLN A 185 1.71 10.76 -28.77
N ILE A 186 2.90 10.85 -29.35
CA ILE A 186 3.94 11.74 -28.87
C ILE A 186 3.53 13.18 -29.23
N PHE A 187 3.42 14.03 -28.22
CA PHE A 187 3.15 15.45 -28.35
C PHE A 187 4.45 16.22 -28.54
N THR A 188 4.42 17.21 -29.42
CA THR A 188 5.52 18.15 -29.61
C THR A 188 5.05 19.59 -29.41
N ASN A 189 5.92 20.43 -28.87
CA ASN A 189 5.62 21.83 -28.66
C ASN A 189 5.70 22.56 -30.00
N LYS A 190 4.60 23.23 -30.39
CA LYS A 190 4.48 23.95 -31.65
C LYS A 190 5.54 25.03 -31.85
N ASN A 191 5.96 25.69 -30.77
CA ASN A 191 6.87 26.84 -30.84
C ASN A 191 8.34 26.43 -30.85
N THR A 192 8.69 25.33 -30.18
CA THR A 192 10.09 24.89 -30.04
C THR A 192 10.42 23.66 -30.89
N GLY A 193 9.42 22.87 -31.30
CA GLY A 193 9.60 21.59 -32.00
C GLY A 193 10.12 20.46 -31.11
N GLU A 194 10.29 20.72 -29.81
CA GLU A 194 10.74 19.74 -28.81
C GLU A 194 9.57 18.90 -28.30
N LEU A 195 9.85 17.79 -27.62
CA LEU A 195 8.81 16.97 -27.00
C LEU A 195 8.08 17.75 -25.92
N ALA A 196 6.76 17.58 -25.85
CA ALA A 196 5.95 18.26 -24.85
C ALA A 196 6.26 17.72 -23.45
N THR A 197 6.26 18.61 -22.47
CA THR A 197 6.44 18.27 -21.06
C THR A 197 5.13 18.47 -20.30
N GLY A 198 5.05 18.01 -19.05
CA GLY A 198 3.85 18.15 -18.22
C GLY A 198 3.33 19.59 -18.07
N SER A 199 4.19 20.61 -18.17
CA SER A 199 3.81 22.03 -18.10
C SER A 199 3.37 22.63 -19.44
N THR A 200 3.53 21.89 -20.56
CA THR A 200 3.13 22.37 -21.88
C THR A 200 1.61 22.44 -21.96
N ARG A 201 1.09 23.61 -22.37
CA ARG A 201 -0.35 23.83 -22.52
C ARG A 201 -0.86 23.16 -23.79
N LEU A 202 -2.11 22.71 -23.79
CA LEU A 202 -2.73 22.07 -24.95
C LEU A 202 -2.73 22.97 -26.19
N GLN A 203 -2.84 24.30 -26.02
CA GLN A 203 -2.71 25.29 -27.10
C GLN A 203 -1.31 25.39 -27.73
N ASP A 204 -0.28 24.95 -27.00
CA ASP A 204 1.11 25.01 -27.43
C ASP A 204 1.59 23.66 -28.00
N ILE A 205 0.71 22.67 -28.15
CA ILE A 205 0.99 21.36 -28.72
C ILE A 205 0.64 21.36 -30.22
N SER A 206 1.56 20.94 -31.08
CA SER A 206 1.35 20.93 -32.53
C SER A 206 0.24 19.99 -32.98
N GLU A 207 0.08 18.85 -32.32
CA GLU A 207 -0.89 17.82 -32.69
C GLU A 207 -2.36 18.28 -32.52
N PHE A 208 -2.61 19.35 -31.76
CA PHE A 208 -3.93 19.96 -31.63
C PHE A 208 -4.26 20.95 -32.76
N TYR A 209 -3.36 21.15 -33.73
CA TYR A 209 -3.62 21.95 -34.92
C TYR A 209 -3.78 21.03 -36.14
N ASP A 210 -4.79 21.31 -36.96
CA ASP A 210 -4.93 20.62 -38.24
C ASP A 210 -3.94 21.15 -39.30
N ALA A 211 -3.97 20.56 -40.50
CA ALA A 211 -3.11 20.96 -41.61
C ALA A 211 -3.32 22.42 -42.07
N ASP A 212 -4.49 22.99 -41.79
CA ASP A 212 -4.84 24.38 -42.10
C ASP A 212 -4.49 25.35 -40.95
N GLY A 213 -3.96 24.83 -39.83
CA GLY A 213 -3.53 25.60 -38.66
C GLY A 213 -4.66 25.99 -37.72
N VAL A 214 -5.83 25.36 -37.81
CA VAL A 214 -6.97 25.58 -36.91
C VAL A 214 -6.78 24.75 -35.64
N PHE A 215 -6.98 25.39 -34.49
CA PHE A 215 -6.81 24.76 -33.18
C PHE A 215 -8.06 23.97 -32.77
N ALA A 216 -7.90 22.69 -32.44
CA ALA A 216 -8.98 21.77 -32.09
C ALA A 216 -9.74 22.13 -30.81
N LEU A 217 -9.14 22.94 -29.91
CA LEU A 217 -9.76 23.43 -28.67
C LEU A 217 -9.99 24.95 -28.69
N SER A 218 -10.31 25.53 -29.86
CA SER A 218 -10.70 26.95 -29.95
C SER A 218 -11.91 27.30 -29.07
N THR A 219 -12.74 26.29 -28.80
CA THR A 219 -13.75 26.27 -27.75
C THR A 219 -13.49 25.08 -26.85
N THR A 220 -13.94 25.13 -25.60
CA THR A 220 -13.86 24.00 -24.68
C THR A 220 -14.59 22.79 -25.24
N GLN A 221 -13.95 21.62 -25.17
CA GLN A 221 -14.49 20.34 -25.65
C GLN A 221 -14.63 19.35 -24.49
N THR A 222 -15.45 18.33 -24.66
CA THR A 222 -15.61 17.26 -23.67
C THR A 222 -14.97 15.97 -24.17
N LEU A 223 -14.17 15.35 -23.32
CA LEU A 223 -13.58 14.03 -23.47
C LEU A 223 -14.35 13.05 -22.59
N THR A 224 -15.04 12.09 -23.19
CA THR A 224 -15.76 11.04 -22.48
C THR A 224 -14.89 9.79 -22.37
N ILE A 225 -14.80 9.24 -21.17
CA ILE A 225 -14.10 7.99 -20.88
C ILE A 225 -15.15 6.98 -20.46
N ASN A 226 -15.17 5.80 -21.08
CA ASN A 226 -16.08 4.71 -20.72
C ASN A 226 -15.25 3.53 -20.20
N GLY A 227 -15.63 2.95 -19.07
CA GLY A 227 -14.96 1.79 -18.46
C GLY A 227 -15.71 1.33 -17.22
N ASN A 228 -15.56 0.06 -16.83
CA ASN A 228 -16.25 -0.50 -15.66
C ASN A 228 -17.79 -0.30 -15.67
N ALA A 229 -18.42 -0.35 -16.85
CA ALA A 229 -19.84 -0.05 -17.06
C ALA A 229 -20.30 1.37 -16.68
N GLU A 230 -19.36 2.27 -16.37
CA GLU A 230 -19.60 3.67 -16.03
C GLU A 230 -19.01 4.60 -17.11
N THR A 231 -19.40 5.87 -17.07
CA THR A 231 -18.89 6.91 -17.97
C THR A 231 -18.45 8.13 -17.19
N ALA A 232 -17.23 8.59 -17.42
CA ALA A 232 -16.68 9.82 -16.86
C ALA A 232 -16.46 10.85 -17.98
N SER A 233 -16.47 12.14 -17.64
CA SER A 233 -16.24 13.22 -18.59
C SER A 233 -15.18 14.17 -18.07
N VAL A 234 -14.22 14.53 -18.93
CA VAL A 234 -13.18 15.52 -18.69
C VAL A 234 -13.40 16.70 -19.64
N ILE A 235 -13.32 17.92 -19.13
CA ILE A 235 -13.43 19.12 -19.95
C ILE A 235 -12.03 19.52 -20.39
N LEU A 236 -11.83 19.67 -21.70
CA LEU A 236 -10.58 20.11 -22.31
C LEU A 236 -10.67 21.60 -22.63
N ASP A 237 -9.73 22.37 -22.08
CA ASP A 237 -9.50 23.78 -22.42
C ASP A 237 -8.09 23.92 -23.00
N GLY A 238 -7.93 24.72 -24.05
CA GLY A 238 -6.61 25.00 -24.63
C GLY A 238 -5.60 25.58 -23.64
N GLN A 239 -6.05 26.24 -22.57
CA GLN A 239 -5.18 26.79 -21.53
C GLN A 239 -4.66 25.73 -20.54
N MET A 240 -5.28 24.56 -20.49
CA MET A 240 -4.90 23.45 -19.62
C MET A 240 -3.53 22.90 -20.03
N SER A 241 -2.71 22.52 -19.06
CA SER A 241 -1.44 21.82 -19.26
C SER A 241 -1.62 20.29 -19.36
N LEU A 242 -0.63 19.59 -19.91
CA LEU A 242 -0.66 18.13 -19.96
C LEU A 242 -0.75 17.49 -18.56
N ASN A 243 -0.14 18.09 -17.55
CA ASN A 243 -0.24 17.63 -16.16
C ASN A 243 -1.66 17.81 -15.59
N GLU A 244 -2.31 18.93 -15.89
CA GLU A 244 -3.69 19.16 -15.49
C GLU A 244 -4.63 18.18 -16.22
N LEU A 245 -4.40 17.93 -17.51
CA LEU A 245 -5.14 16.91 -18.26
C LEU A 245 -4.93 15.51 -17.67
N ALA A 246 -3.69 15.12 -17.36
CA ALA A 246 -3.40 13.84 -16.73
C ALA A 246 -4.04 13.71 -15.34
N ALA A 247 -4.07 14.79 -14.56
CA ALA A 247 -4.74 14.82 -13.26
C ALA A 247 -6.26 14.70 -13.39
N GLU A 248 -6.88 15.38 -14.35
CA GLU A 248 -8.31 15.26 -14.64
C GLU A 248 -8.67 13.85 -15.16
N LEU A 249 -7.84 13.26 -16.01
CA LEU A 249 -7.97 11.86 -16.42
C LEU A 249 -7.84 10.91 -15.23
N GLN A 250 -6.88 11.15 -14.33
CA GLN A 250 -6.70 10.35 -13.12
C GLN A 250 -7.92 10.43 -12.21
N GLN A 251 -8.50 11.62 -12.02
CA GLN A 251 -9.72 11.78 -11.23
C GLN A 251 -10.92 11.14 -11.92
N ALA A 252 -11.07 11.30 -13.23
CA ALA A 252 -12.15 10.69 -14.00
C ALA A 252 -12.10 9.16 -13.93
N ILE A 253 -10.91 8.55 -13.87
CA ILE A 253 -10.75 7.10 -13.79
C ILE A 253 -10.86 6.59 -12.35
N GLY A 254 -10.18 7.22 -11.40
CA GLY A 254 -10.04 6.71 -10.03
C GLY A 254 -11.13 7.15 -9.04
N SER A 255 -11.88 8.21 -9.31
CA SER A 255 -12.90 8.70 -8.37
C SER A 255 -14.19 7.87 -8.42
N ALA A 256 -14.88 7.79 -7.27
CA ALA A 256 -16.17 7.10 -7.15
C ALA A 256 -17.30 7.76 -7.97
N SER A 257 -17.14 9.04 -8.32
CA SER A 257 -18.08 9.78 -9.20
C SER A 257 -17.70 9.69 -10.68
N GLY A 258 -16.53 9.11 -10.99
CA GLY A 258 -16.04 8.82 -12.33
C GLY A 258 -16.24 7.35 -12.68
N LEU A 259 -15.19 6.64 -13.09
CA LEU A 259 -15.26 5.20 -13.40
C LEU A 259 -15.08 4.29 -12.18
N GLY A 260 -14.64 4.83 -11.04
CA GLY A 260 -14.42 4.06 -9.81
C GLY A 260 -13.33 2.99 -9.91
N ILE A 261 -12.39 3.11 -10.86
CA ILE A 261 -11.33 2.13 -11.09
C ILE A 261 -10.15 2.46 -10.15
N SER A 262 -10.19 1.91 -8.94
CA SER A 262 -9.10 1.98 -7.95
C SER A 262 -7.76 1.49 -8.51
N ASN A 263 -6.64 2.06 -8.05
CA ASN A 263 -5.26 1.74 -8.48
C ASN A 263 -4.93 2.02 -9.96
N SER A 264 -5.75 2.80 -10.65
CA SER A 264 -5.42 3.30 -11.99
C SER A 264 -4.43 4.45 -11.90
N ALA A 265 -3.66 4.66 -12.97
CA ALA A 265 -2.70 5.76 -13.07
C ALA A 265 -2.76 6.39 -14.46
N ALA A 266 -3.12 7.67 -14.55
CA ALA A 266 -2.92 8.52 -15.71
C ALA A 266 -1.75 9.47 -15.41
N SER A 267 -0.72 9.45 -16.24
CA SER A 267 0.48 10.26 -16.05
C SER A 267 1.08 10.69 -17.37
N VAL A 268 1.66 11.89 -17.39
CA VAL A 268 2.47 12.36 -18.52
C VAL A 268 3.84 11.72 -18.40
N ILE A 269 4.24 10.95 -19.41
CA ILE A 269 5.58 10.39 -19.49
C ILE A 269 6.45 11.36 -20.29
N THR A 270 7.54 11.79 -19.67
CA THR A 270 8.54 12.67 -20.28
C THR A 270 9.82 11.89 -20.54
N GLU A 271 10.72 12.41 -21.37
CA GLU A 271 12.03 11.77 -21.62
C GLU A 271 12.83 11.54 -20.32
N ASN A 272 12.65 12.42 -19.34
CA ASN A 272 13.30 12.29 -18.03
C ASN A 272 12.77 11.06 -17.25
N ALA A 273 11.52 10.67 -17.49
CA ALA A 273 10.89 9.53 -16.83
C ALA A 273 11.25 8.18 -17.48
N THR A 274 11.63 8.17 -18.76
CA THR A 274 12.03 6.95 -19.48
C THR A 274 13.55 6.75 -19.49
N GLY A 275 14.33 7.83 -19.34
CA GLY A 275 15.79 7.80 -19.45
C GLY A 275 16.29 7.55 -20.88
N VAL A 276 15.40 7.61 -21.88
CA VAL A 276 15.71 7.37 -23.30
C VAL A 276 15.38 8.62 -24.10
N VAL A 277 16.39 9.17 -24.78
CA VAL A 277 16.23 10.34 -25.67
C VAL A 277 15.28 9.98 -26.82
N GLY A 278 14.25 10.78 -27.02
CA GLY A 278 13.20 10.58 -28.01
C GLY A 278 12.00 9.74 -27.54
N ASP A 279 12.01 9.20 -26.31
CA ASP A 279 10.88 8.46 -25.74
C ASP A 279 10.23 9.26 -24.60
N GLY A 280 9.21 10.05 -24.94
CA GLY A 280 8.51 10.92 -24.00
C GLY A 280 7.49 11.80 -24.70
N GLY A 281 6.84 12.68 -23.94
CA GLY A 281 5.85 13.62 -24.46
C GLY A 281 4.49 13.00 -24.73
N TYR A 282 4.14 11.89 -24.08
CA TYR A 282 2.83 11.25 -24.22
C TYR A 282 2.19 11.04 -22.85
N ILE A 283 0.87 10.97 -22.80
CA ILE A 283 0.12 10.55 -21.61
C ILE A 283 -0.01 9.04 -21.66
N GLN A 284 0.37 8.38 -20.57
CA GLN A 284 0.11 6.98 -20.33
C GLN A 284 -1.03 6.83 -19.32
N VAL A 285 -1.99 5.98 -19.64
CA VAL A 285 -3.07 5.60 -18.74
C VAL A 285 -3.01 4.10 -18.52
N ASN A 286 -2.79 3.70 -17.27
CA ASN A 286 -2.81 2.33 -16.80
C ASN A 286 -4.10 2.10 -16.00
N SER A 287 -4.84 1.05 -16.36
CA SER A 287 -6.00 0.63 -15.60
C SER A 287 -5.58 -0.07 -14.30
N GLY A 288 -6.27 0.22 -13.20
CA GLY A 288 -6.03 -0.43 -11.91
C GLY A 288 -6.72 -1.79 -11.76
N ILE A 289 -7.62 -2.11 -12.69
CA ILE A 289 -8.31 -3.39 -12.75
C ILE A 289 -7.73 -4.21 -13.92
N VAL A 290 -7.59 -5.51 -13.70
CA VAL A 290 -7.12 -6.45 -14.71
C VAL A 290 -8.29 -7.04 -15.48
N GLY A 291 -8.05 -7.44 -16.73
CA GLY A 291 -9.05 -8.11 -17.55
C GLY A 291 -10.09 -7.22 -18.23
N GLU A 292 -11.24 -7.80 -18.59
CA GLU A 292 -12.31 -7.15 -19.36
C GLU A 292 -12.88 -5.90 -18.67
N ASN A 293 -13.01 -5.96 -17.34
CA ASN A 293 -13.42 -4.82 -16.51
C ASN A 293 -12.35 -3.71 -16.43
N GLY A 294 -11.09 -4.04 -16.76
CA GLY A 294 -9.98 -3.11 -16.85
C GLY A 294 -9.89 -2.36 -18.16
N ILE A 295 -10.74 -2.68 -19.15
CA ILE A 295 -10.75 -2.00 -20.45
C ILE A 295 -11.49 -0.67 -20.30
N PHE A 296 -10.84 0.41 -20.73
CA PHE A 296 -11.49 1.69 -20.90
C PHE A 296 -11.35 2.18 -22.35
N SER A 297 -12.27 3.04 -22.78
CA SER A 297 -12.27 3.66 -24.10
C SER A 297 -12.45 5.16 -23.95
N ILE A 298 -11.88 5.91 -24.88
CA ILE A 298 -11.91 7.37 -24.88
C ILE A 298 -12.64 7.84 -26.13
N ALA A 299 -13.55 8.80 -25.98
CA ALA A 299 -14.35 9.38 -27.05
C ALA A 299 -14.39 10.91 -26.92
N ALA A 300 -14.22 11.62 -28.03
CA ALA A 300 -14.34 13.07 -28.13
C ALA A 300 -14.67 13.47 -29.58
N SER A 301 -14.69 14.77 -29.88
CA SER A 301 -14.74 15.24 -31.26
C SER A 301 -13.55 14.71 -32.06
N GLN A 302 -13.74 14.40 -33.35
CA GLN A 302 -12.72 13.79 -34.22
C GLN A 302 -11.36 14.49 -34.15
N SER A 303 -11.34 15.83 -34.20
CA SER A 303 -10.11 16.63 -34.10
C SER A 303 -9.33 16.43 -32.79
N VAL A 304 -10.03 16.17 -31.68
CA VAL A 304 -9.42 15.91 -30.36
C VAL A 304 -8.96 14.47 -30.24
N VAL A 305 -9.71 13.51 -30.79
CA VAL A 305 -9.29 12.10 -30.82
C VAL A 305 -8.04 11.92 -31.67
N ASP A 306 -7.99 12.58 -32.84
CA ASP A 306 -6.82 12.57 -33.71
C ASP A 306 -5.63 13.31 -33.09
N ALA A 307 -5.88 14.41 -32.37
CA ALA A 307 -4.85 15.14 -31.64
C ALA A 307 -4.28 14.36 -30.45
N LEU A 308 -5.11 13.67 -29.67
CA LEU A 308 -4.66 12.87 -28.51
C LEU A 308 -4.10 11.50 -28.94
N GLY A 309 -4.58 10.91 -30.02
CA GLY A 309 -4.01 9.69 -30.61
C GLY A 309 -3.87 8.51 -29.64
N PHE A 310 -4.83 8.29 -28.74
CA PHE A 310 -4.75 7.18 -27.78
C PHE A 310 -4.69 5.82 -28.49
N SER A 311 -3.69 5.03 -28.12
CA SER A 311 -3.45 3.69 -28.64
C SER A 311 -3.22 2.71 -27.49
N VAL A 312 -3.75 1.49 -27.64
CA VAL A 312 -3.57 0.43 -26.64
C VAL A 312 -2.21 -0.21 -26.83
N THR A 313 -1.24 0.16 -25.99
CA THR A 313 0.12 -0.41 -26.01
C THR A 313 0.16 -1.80 -25.35
N ARG A 314 -0.69 -2.04 -24.34
CA ARG A 314 -0.85 -3.34 -23.71
C ARG A 314 -2.33 -3.64 -23.50
N LYS A 315 -2.79 -4.79 -24.00
CA LYS A 315 -4.16 -5.26 -23.77
C LYS A 315 -4.28 -5.83 -22.35
N ALA A 316 -5.44 -5.62 -21.73
CA ALA A 316 -5.76 -6.28 -20.48
C ALA A 316 -5.93 -7.79 -20.69
N VAL A 317 -5.53 -8.58 -19.68
CA VAL A 317 -5.71 -10.03 -19.62
C VAL A 317 -6.33 -10.36 -18.27
N ASN A 318 -7.37 -11.21 -18.25
CA ASN A 318 -8.05 -11.59 -17.01
C ASN A 318 -7.12 -12.43 -16.10
N ASN A 319 -7.44 -12.45 -14.81
CA ASN A 319 -6.87 -13.41 -13.87
C ASN A 319 -7.20 -14.84 -14.30
N MET A 320 -6.23 -15.75 -14.21
CA MET A 320 -6.49 -17.18 -14.42
C MET A 320 -6.55 -17.88 -13.07
N ILE A 321 -7.75 -18.31 -12.68
CA ILE A 321 -8.02 -18.93 -11.38
C ILE A 321 -8.29 -20.41 -11.60
N SER A 322 -7.62 -21.26 -10.82
CA SER A 322 -7.99 -22.67 -10.67
C SER A 322 -8.91 -22.80 -9.48
N ALA A 323 -10.12 -23.27 -9.71
CA ALA A 323 -11.07 -23.61 -8.67
C ALA A 323 -11.11 -25.13 -8.53
N ASN A 324 -10.65 -25.62 -7.38
CA ASN A 324 -10.73 -27.01 -7.01
C ASN A 324 -11.88 -27.20 -6.03
N ILE A 325 -12.75 -28.17 -6.33
CA ILE A 325 -13.75 -28.65 -5.37
C ILE A 325 -13.39 -30.06 -4.99
N LYS A 326 -13.39 -30.32 -3.68
CA LYS A 326 -13.31 -31.65 -3.11
C LYS A 326 -14.64 -32.02 -2.47
N ASP A 327 -15.18 -33.19 -2.83
CA ASP A 327 -16.36 -33.76 -2.19
C ASP A 327 -16.02 -34.47 -0.86
N GLU A 328 -17.03 -34.88 -0.11
CA GLU A 328 -16.90 -35.63 1.15
C GLU A 328 -16.19 -36.99 0.98
N PHE A 329 -16.19 -37.55 -0.23
CA PHE A 329 -15.53 -38.80 -0.58
C PHE A 329 -14.08 -38.61 -1.06
N GLY A 330 -13.60 -37.36 -1.07
CA GLY A 330 -12.24 -36.99 -1.45
C GLY A 330 -11.99 -36.88 -2.95
N ASN A 331 -13.00 -36.98 -3.80
CA ASN A 331 -12.86 -36.74 -5.23
C ASN A 331 -12.73 -35.25 -5.50
N SER A 332 -11.68 -34.88 -6.23
CA SER A 332 -11.43 -33.50 -6.63
C SER A 332 -11.85 -33.26 -8.08
N ARG A 333 -12.58 -32.17 -8.32
CA ARG A 333 -12.84 -31.61 -9.64
C ARG A 333 -12.15 -30.26 -9.73
N ASN A 334 -11.41 -30.04 -10.79
CA ASN A 334 -10.73 -28.77 -11.03
C ASN A 334 -11.25 -28.14 -12.31
N ILE A 335 -11.47 -26.83 -12.28
CA ILE A 335 -11.64 -26.03 -13.48
C ILE A 335 -10.73 -24.81 -13.41
N THR A 336 -10.15 -24.48 -14.55
CA THR A 336 -9.44 -23.22 -14.73
C THR A 336 -10.35 -22.28 -15.50
N THR A 337 -10.61 -21.11 -14.93
CA THR A 337 -11.45 -20.08 -15.54
C THR A 337 -10.69 -18.75 -15.58
N SER A 338 -10.91 -18.01 -16.66
CA SER A 338 -10.45 -16.63 -16.83
C SER A 338 -11.52 -15.61 -16.43
N ASN A 339 -12.68 -16.06 -15.95
CA ASN A 339 -13.79 -15.21 -15.58
C ASN A 339 -14.02 -15.32 -14.08
N ASP A 340 -14.71 -14.34 -13.52
CA ASP A 340 -15.09 -14.31 -12.09
C ASP A 340 -16.06 -15.42 -11.70
N THR A 341 -16.44 -16.29 -12.64
CA THR A 341 -17.29 -17.45 -12.40
C THR A 341 -16.63 -18.74 -12.91
N ALA A 342 -16.57 -19.73 -12.03
CA ALA A 342 -16.29 -21.12 -12.37
C ALA A 342 -17.61 -21.85 -12.62
N VAL A 343 -17.81 -22.32 -13.86
CA VAL A 343 -19.02 -23.03 -14.29
C VAL A 343 -18.71 -24.52 -14.39
N GLY A 344 -19.64 -25.39 -13.98
CA GLY A 344 -19.55 -26.82 -14.26
C GLY A 344 -18.76 -27.66 -13.25
N LEU A 345 -18.30 -27.05 -12.15
CA LEU A 345 -17.73 -27.81 -11.02
C LEU A 345 -18.83 -28.60 -10.28
N ILE A 346 -19.98 -27.96 -10.07
CA ILE A 346 -21.20 -28.54 -9.51
C ILE A 346 -22.32 -28.36 -10.53
N ALA A 347 -23.12 -29.40 -10.76
CA ALA A 347 -24.24 -29.32 -11.69
C ALA A 347 -25.31 -28.34 -11.17
N GLY A 348 -25.56 -27.26 -11.92
CA GLY A 348 -26.57 -26.25 -11.59
C GLY A 348 -26.12 -25.17 -10.60
N VAL A 349 -24.84 -25.16 -10.18
CA VAL A 349 -24.27 -24.14 -9.30
C VAL A 349 -22.99 -23.58 -9.92
N ASN A 350 -22.96 -22.27 -10.12
CA ASN A 350 -21.76 -21.53 -10.50
C ASN A 350 -21.10 -21.01 -9.22
N ILE A 351 -19.77 -21.06 -9.17
CA ILE A 351 -19.02 -20.41 -8.10
C ILE A 351 -18.52 -19.09 -8.64
N GLN A 352 -19.05 -17.99 -8.10
CA GLN A 352 -18.56 -16.65 -8.36
C GLN A 352 -17.50 -16.29 -7.32
N PHE A 353 -16.41 -15.67 -7.76
CA PHE A 353 -15.34 -15.20 -6.92
C PHE A 353 -15.35 -13.67 -6.95
N GLU A 354 -15.02 -13.04 -5.83
CA GLU A 354 -14.70 -11.62 -5.88
C GLU A 354 -13.36 -11.48 -6.63
N SER A 355 -13.38 -10.87 -7.80
CA SER A 355 -12.15 -10.48 -8.49
C SER A 355 -11.45 -9.42 -7.65
N SER A 356 -10.59 -9.85 -6.73
CA SER A 356 -9.63 -8.94 -6.12
C SER A 356 -8.80 -8.33 -7.25
N PRO A 357 -8.62 -6.99 -7.30
CA PRO A 357 -7.64 -6.39 -8.17
C PRO A 357 -6.33 -7.14 -7.95
N ALA A 358 -5.78 -7.74 -9.00
CA ALA A 358 -4.41 -8.20 -8.92
C ALA A 358 -3.59 -7.00 -8.43
N GLN A 359 -2.86 -7.18 -7.34
CA GLN A 359 -1.73 -6.29 -7.04
C GLN A 359 -0.96 -6.18 -8.35
N ILE A 360 -0.93 -4.96 -8.90
CA ILE A 360 -0.20 -4.69 -10.13
C ILE A 360 1.27 -4.92 -9.76
N ALA A 361 1.75 -6.14 -10.02
CA ALA A 361 3.15 -6.41 -10.22
C ALA A 361 3.53 -5.67 -11.52
N GLY A 362 3.95 -4.42 -11.35
CA GLY A 362 4.25 -3.54 -12.45
C GLY A 362 4.79 -2.19 -11.98
N ASN A 363 6.10 -2.18 -11.75
CA ASN A 363 6.99 -1.01 -11.66
C ASN A 363 7.14 -0.37 -10.26
N GLY A 364 8.04 -0.91 -9.43
CA GLY A 364 8.36 -0.29 -8.15
C GLY A 364 9.46 -0.99 -7.36
N GLY A 365 10.60 -1.29 -7.98
CA GLY A 365 11.83 -1.77 -7.31
C GLY A 365 12.49 -0.77 -6.35
N LEU A 366 11.68 0.05 -5.69
CA LEU A 366 12.07 0.93 -4.59
C LEU A 366 11.20 0.60 -3.38
N ASN A 367 9.88 0.42 -3.55
CA ASN A 367 8.92 0.26 -2.44
C ASN A 367 8.89 -1.14 -1.87
N ASP A 368 10.07 -1.69 -1.51
CA ASP A 368 10.18 -3.07 -1.09
C ASP A 368 11.09 -3.33 0.17
N GLY A 369 10.80 -2.76 1.32
CA GLY A 369 11.25 -3.00 2.71
C GLY A 369 10.37 -3.75 3.76
N LEU A 370 11.02 -4.65 4.48
CA LEU A 370 10.54 -5.60 5.50
C LEU A 370 9.61 -5.03 6.60
N ARG A 371 8.47 -5.68 6.87
CA ARG A 371 7.67 -5.41 8.09
C ARG A 371 8.11 -6.28 9.25
N ILE A 372 8.53 -5.65 10.35
CA ILE A 372 8.99 -6.30 11.58
C ILE A 372 7.81 -6.42 12.57
N GLY A 373 7.57 -7.64 13.06
CA GLY A 373 6.54 -7.95 14.07
C GLY A 373 5.17 -8.31 13.50
N THR A 374 4.96 -9.60 13.18
CA THR A 374 3.66 -10.12 12.74
C THR A 374 2.91 -10.79 13.91
N GLY A 375 2.15 -10.02 14.69
CA GLY A 375 1.38 -10.54 15.83
C GLY A 375 0.70 -9.43 16.66
N THR A 376 -0.16 -9.81 17.61
CA THR A 376 -0.86 -8.86 18.50
C THR A 376 -0.52 -9.11 19.98
N PRO A 377 0.23 -8.22 20.66
CA PRO A 377 0.84 -6.99 20.14
C PRO A 377 2.06 -7.30 19.25
N ALA A 378 2.34 -6.42 18.29
CA ALA A 378 3.52 -6.54 17.43
C ALA A 378 4.77 -6.34 18.29
N ALA A 379 5.69 -7.32 18.26
CA ALA A 379 6.91 -7.31 19.05
C ALA A 379 8.09 -6.83 18.19
N ALA A 380 9.00 -6.08 18.83
CA ALA A 380 10.30 -5.72 18.26
C ALA A 380 11.18 -6.96 18.04
N GLU A 381 12.10 -6.88 17.09
CA GLU A 381 13.11 -7.91 16.82
C GLU A 381 14.42 -7.50 17.50
N THR A 382 15.02 -8.40 18.28
CA THR A 382 16.25 -8.12 19.03
C THR A 382 17.29 -9.20 18.79
N PHE A 383 18.56 -8.82 18.78
CA PHE A 383 19.67 -9.78 18.83
C PHE A 383 20.87 -9.16 19.54
N ASP A 384 21.66 -10.00 20.21
CA ASP A 384 22.86 -9.60 20.94
C ASP A 384 24.13 -10.03 20.18
N ILE A 385 25.09 -9.12 20.05
CA ILE A 385 26.43 -9.39 19.53
C ILE A 385 27.41 -9.47 20.71
N ASN A 386 27.97 -10.65 20.93
CA ASN A 386 28.93 -10.91 22.00
C ASN A 386 30.35 -11.06 21.45
N PHE A 387 31.32 -10.39 22.09
CA PHE A 387 32.73 -10.52 21.72
C PHE A 387 33.67 -10.23 22.89
N VAL A 388 34.94 -10.56 22.74
CA VAL A 388 35.96 -10.34 23.78
C VAL A 388 36.84 -9.15 23.40
N ASP A 389 36.80 -8.10 24.22
CA ASP A 389 37.69 -6.96 24.08
C ASP A 389 39.06 -7.28 24.70
N THR A 390 40.07 -7.43 23.84
CA THR A 390 41.45 -7.73 24.23
C THR A 390 42.34 -6.48 24.37
N THR A 391 41.81 -5.29 24.06
CA THR A 391 42.56 -4.02 24.15
C THR A 391 42.71 -3.53 25.59
N VAL A 392 41.83 -3.98 26.47
CA VAL A 392 41.91 -3.76 27.92
C VAL A 392 42.55 -4.98 28.57
N VAL A 393 43.44 -4.75 29.53
CA VAL A 393 44.09 -5.82 30.30
C VAL A 393 43.59 -5.76 31.76
N PRO A 394 42.91 -6.79 32.28
CA PRO A 394 42.56 -8.06 31.63
C PRO A 394 41.45 -7.90 30.58
N SER A 395 41.41 -8.81 29.60
CA SER A 395 40.40 -8.83 28.54
C SER A 395 38.99 -8.98 29.12
N VAL A 396 38.03 -8.29 28.52
CA VAL A 396 36.66 -8.16 29.04
C VAL A 396 35.68 -8.66 28.00
N SER A 397 34.74 -9.51 28.40
CA SER A 397 33.61 -9.88 27.53
C SER A 397 32.64 -8.72 27.42
N ARG A 398 32.21 -8.41 26.20
CA ARG A 398 31.26 -7.35 25.90
C ARG A 398 30.06 -7.92 25.15
N ALA A 399 28.92 -7.29 25.38
CA ALA A 399 27.66 -7.55 24.70
C ALA A 399 27.13 -6.27 24.09
N ILE A 400 26.56 -6.34 22.89
CA ILE A 400 25.88 -5.24 22.21
C ILE A 400 24.47 -5.69 21.90
N SER A 401 23.46 -5.02 22.45
CA SER A 401 22.05 -5.36 22.20
C SER A 401 21.48 -4.47 21.11
N ILE A 402 21.09 -5.08 19.98
CA ILE A 402 20.46 -4.40 18.86
C ILE A 402 18.96 -4.67 18.89
N THR A 403 18.14 -3.60 18.82
CA THR A 403 16.68 -3.69 18.81
C THR A 403 16.10 -2.95 17.61
N LEU A 404 15.30 -3.64 16.80
CA LEU A 404 14.53 -3.07 15.70
C LEU A 404 13.05 -3.03 16.07
N GLN A 405 12.48 -1.84 16.11
CA GLN A 405 11.09 -1.65 16.54
C GLN A 405 10.10 -2.27 15.55
N ALA A 406 8.93 -2.71 16.03
CA ALA A 406 7.88 -3.23 15.17
C ALA A 406 7.37 -2.15 14.21
N GLY A 407 7.23 -2.46 12.93
CA GLY A 407 6.87 -1.48 11.89
C GLY A 407 7.33 -1.87 10.49
N ASP A 408 7.07 -1.01 9.51
CA ASP A 408 7.51 -1.20 8.12
C ASP A 408 8.87 -0.52 7.92
N TRP A 409 9.87 -1.26 7.46
CA TRP A 409 11.24 -0.80 7.36
C TRP A 409 11.82 -1.02 5.97
N SER A 410 12.40 0.02 5.35
CA SER A 410 13.28 -0.20 4.19
C SER A 410 14.51 -1.02 4.60
N LEU A 411 15.04 -1.87 3.70
CA LEU A 411 16.27 -2.62 3.98
C LEU A 411 17.43 -1.67 4.33
N GLN A 412 17.52 -0.53 3.64
CA GLN A 412 18.50 0.51 3.96
C GLN A 412 18.22 1.19 5.30
N GLY A 413 16.95 1.32 5.69
CA GLY A 413 16.55 1.78 7.02
C GLY A 413 17.02 0.84 8.13
N ILE A 414 16.89 -0.47 7.93
CA ILE A 414 17.35 -1.49 8.88
C ILE A 414 18.87 -1.40 9.06
N ALA A 415 19.64 -1.41 7.97
CA ALA A 415 21.10 -1.30 8.05
C ALA A 415 21.55 0.00 8.73
N ARG A 416 20.85 1.12 8.50
CA ARG A 416 21.14 2.39 9.17
C ARG A 416 20.86 2.33 10.67
N SER A 417 19.70 1.82 11.09
CA SER A 417 19.34 1.70 12.51
C SER A 417 20.30 0.78 13.28
N VAL A 418 20.75 -0.32 12.66
CA VAL A 418 21.75 -1.21 13.27
C VAL A 418 23.09 -0.49 13.43
N ASN A 419 23.55 0.24 12.40
CA ASN A 419 24.80 1.00 12.49
C ASN A 419 24.74 2.14 13.49
N GLU A 420 23.60 2.80 13.64
CA GLU A 420 23.38 3.85 14.63
C GLU A 420 23.48 3.30 16.07
N GLN A 421 22.88 2.14 16.33
CA GLN A 421 23.03 1.46 17.61
C GLN A 421 24.47 0.98 17.83
N LEU A 422 25.18 0.57 16.77
CA LEU A 422 26.62 0.25 16.83
C LEU A 422 27.50 1.50 17.02
N SER A 423 27.03 2.71 16.73
CA SER A 423 27.76 3.95 17.00
C SER A 423 27.54 4.51 18.40
N ASP A 424 26.46 4.13 19.09
CA ASP A 424 26.20 4.56 20.47
C ASP A 424 27.06 3.75 21.48
N PRO A 425 27.98 4.37 22.25
CA PRO A 425 28.74 3.67 23.28
C PRO A 425 27.88 3.10 24.43
N ALA A 426 26.66 3.60 24.62
CA ALA A 426 25.71 3.10 25.61
C ALA A 426 25.06 1.76 25.22
N SER A 427 25.16 1.35 23.95
CA SER A 427 24.68 0.05 23.46
C SER A 427 25.57 -1.12 23.94
N MET A 428 26.78 -0.84 24.43
CA MET A 428 27.71 -1.84 24.95
C MET A 428 27.55 -2.05 26.45
N ALA A 429 27.45 -3.32 26.85
CA ALA A 429 27.53 -3.73 28.24
C ALA A 429 28.84 -4.48 28.52
N PRO A 430 29.62 -4.10 29.56
CA PRO A 430 29.49 -2.90 30.40
C PRO A 430 29.79 -1.61 29.63
N ALA A 431 29.16 -0.48 30.00
CA ALA A 431 29.34 0.80 29.30
C ALA A 431 30.80 1.25 29.26
N VAL A 432 31.30 1.54 28.06
CA VAL A 432 32.66 2.05 27.82
C VAL A 432 32.58 3.27 26.91
N ALA A 433 33.60 4.13 26.94
CA ALA A 433 33.63 5.35 26.12
C ALA A 433 33.84 5.09 24.62
N SER A 434 34.30 3.90 24.24
CA SER A 434 34.50 3.45 22.85
C SER A 434 33.20 2.85 22.30
N SER A 435 32.83 3.18 21.07
CA SER A 435 31.64 2.63 20.40
C SER A 435 31.90 1.20 19.88
N PRO A 436 30.87 0.36 19.73
CA PRO A 436 30.97 -0.93 19.03
C PRO A 436 31.63 -0.85 17.65
N ALA A 437 31.37 0.22 16.89
CA ALA A 437 31.94 0.43 15.56
C ALA A 437 33.48 0.55 15.61
N ASP A 438 34.05 1.05 16.70
CA ASP A 438 35.51 1.14 16.89
C ASP A 438 36.18 -0.24 16.97
N TYR A 439 35.40 -1.28 17.31
CA TYR A 439 35.83 -2.68 17.31
C TYR A 439 35.69 -3.35 15.94
N GLY A 440 35.19 -2.63 14.93
CA GLY A 440 35.11 -3.11 13.55
C GLY A 440 33.78 -3.78 13.18
N PHE A 441 32.71 -3.55 13.92
CA PHE A 441 31.36 -4.01 13.54
C PHE A 441 30.68 -3.03 12.59
N GLU A 442 30.10 -3.57 11.51
CA GLU A 442 29.36 -2.78 10.52
C GLU A 442 28.23 -3.60 9.87
N ALA A 443 27.08 -2.96 9.63
CA ALA A 443 25.95 -3.49 8.89
C ALA A 443 25.85 -2.84 7.49
N SER A 444 25.55 -3.64 6.46
CA SER A 444 25.42 -3.16 5.07
C SER A 444 24.36 -3.94 4.29
N ILE A 445 23.88 -3.37 3.18
CA ILE A 445 22.95 -4.07 2.26
C ILE A 445 23.71 -4.44 0.98
N GLN A 446 23.66 -5.73 0.62
CA GLN A 446 24.21 -6.22 -0.64
C GLN A 446 23.21 -7.20 -1.28
N ASP A 447 22.89 -7.00 -2.56
CA ASP A 447 21.99 -7.86 -3.36
C ASP A 447 20.61 -8.14 -2.73
N GLY A 448 20.08 -7.19 -1.94
CA GLY A 448 18.79 -7.32 -1.27
C GLY A 448 18.81 -8.11 0.05
N GLN A 449 19.98 -8.30 0.64
CA GLN A 449 20.19 -8.96 1.94
C GLN A 449 20.91 -8.02 2.91
N LEU A 450 20.61 -8.14 4.22
CA LEU A 450 21.34 -7.46 5.29
C LEU A 450 22.59 -8.26 5.64
N ARG A 451 23.75 -7.62 5.67
CA ARG A 451 25.04 -8.23 5.99
C ARG A 451 25.69 -7.54 7.19
N LEU A 452 25.99 -8.32 8.22
CA LEU A 452 26.81 -7.90 9.36
C LEU A 452 28.25 -8.35 9.13
N THR A 453 29.20 -7.42 9.27
CA THR A 453 30.63 -7.63 9.09
C THR A 453 31.35 -7.30 10.38
N PHE A 454 32.33 -8.13 10.75
CA PHE A 454 33.27 -7.85 11.83
C PHE A 454 34.70 -7.80 11.28
N SER A 455 35.39 -6.68 11.47
CA SER A 455 36.74 -6.42 10.95
C SER A 455 37.52 -5.55 11.93
N PRO A 456 38.04 -6.13 13.03
CA PRO A 456 38.74 -5.36 14.05
C PRO A 456 40.01 -4.69 13.50
N SER A 457 40.21 -3.43 13.89
CA SER A 457 41.31 -2.58 13.43
C SER A 457 42.66 -2.87 14.11
N ASP A 458 42.64 -3.47 15.31
CA ASP A 458 43.84 -3.94 16.02
C ASP A 458 44.04 -5.45 15.76
N PRO A 459 45.18 -5.87 15.17
CA PRO A 459 45.49 -7.27 14.91
C PRO A 459 45.60 -8.16 16.17
N LYS A 460 45.47 -7.60 17.38
CA LYS A 460 45.41 -8.33 18.66
C LYS A 460 43.99 -8.66 19.13
N GLN A 461 42.96 -8.12 18.48
CA GLN A 461 41.56 -8.43 18.74
C GLN A 461 41.24 -9.85 18.26
N ASP A 462 40.42 -10.57 19.02
CA ASP A 462 39.94 -11.87 18.58
C ASP A 462 39.08 -11.68 17.33
N SER A 463 39.25 -12.54 16.31
CA SER A 463 38.60 -12.35 15.00
C SER A 463 37.20 -12.96 14.93
N SER A 464 36.61 -13.31 16.08
CA SER A 464 35.31 -13.96 16.19
C SER A 464 34.36 -13.21 17.12
N PHE A 465 33.08 -13.26 16.78
CA PHE A 465 31.97 -12.77 17.59
C PHE A 465 30.85 -13.82 17.60
N ALA A 466 29.99 -13.78 18.61
CA ALA A 466 28.83 -14.63 18.70
C ALA A 466 27.54 -13.80 18.54
N LEU A 467 26.54 -14.38 17.90
CA LEU A 467 25.16 -13.88 17.92
C LEU A 467 24.33 -14.73 18.88
N ASP A 468 23.71 -14.08 19.86
CA ASP A 468 22.86 -14.70 20.88
C ASP A 468 21.55 -13.92 21.05
N ASN A 469 20.54 -14.50 21.71
CA ASN A 469 19.25 -13.88 22.00
C ASN A 469 18.52 -13.33 20.76
N VAL A 470 18.63 -14.03 19.62
CA VAL A 470 17.92 -13.64 18.39
C VAL A 470 16.43 -13.91 18.59
N SER A 471 15.62 -12.85 18.65
CA SER A 471 14.17 -12.93 18.75
C SER A 471 13.54 -12.61 17.40
N GLY A 472 12.56 -13.41 16.96
CA GLY A 472 11.89 -13.22 15.66
C GLY A 472 12.59 -13.93 14.49
N ASP A 473 11.82 -14.34 13.48
CA ASP A 473 12.30 -15.05 12.29
C ASP A 473 12.38 -14.14 11.05
N THR A 474 12.06 -12.84 11.18
CA THR A 474 11.79 -11.94 10.06
C THR A 474 13.06 -11.53 9.31
N LEU A 475 14.20 -11.38 10.01
CA LEU A 475 15.50 -11.15 9.38
C LEU A 475 16.25 -12.44 9.01
N GLY A 476 15.78 -13.61 9.45
CA GLY A 476 16.41 -14.90 9.16
C GLY A 476 17.82 -15.09 9.75
N LEU A 477 18.16 -14.41 10.84
CA LEU A 477 19.45 -14.58 11.54
C LEU A 477 19.45 -15.85 12.40
N LEU A 478 20.62 -16.48 12.56
CA LEU A 478 20.79 -17.70 13.37
C LEU A 478 21.81 -17.46 14.49
N GLU A 479 21.51 -17.94 15.70
CA GLU A 479 22.43 -17.90 16.84
C GLU A 479 23.68 -18.78 16.60
N GLY A 480 24.85 -18.32 17.03
CA GLY A 480 26.11 -19.06 16.90
C GLY A 480 27.38 -18.22 16.88
N ASP A 481 28.54 -18.90 16.85
CA ASP A 481 29.86 -18.29 16.75
C ASP A 481 30.26 -18.06 15.28
N TYR A 482 30.66 -16.83 14.96
CA TYR A 482 31.00 -16.40 13.61
C TYR A 482 32.40 -15.79 13.54
N ASN A 483 33.11 -16.09 12.46
CA ASN A 483 34.39 -15.48 12.09
C ASN A 483 34.23 -14.90 10.69
N GLY A 484 33.85 -13.61 10.61
CA GLY A 484 33.60 -12.91 9.35
C GLY A 484 32.19 -12.35 9.21
N PHE A 485 31.41 -12.87 8.24
CA PHE A 485 30.13 -12.29 7.80
C PHE A 485 28.92 -13.13 8.22
N VAL A 486 27.82 -12.48 8.58
CA VAL A 486 26.50 -13.10 8.76
C VAL A 486 25.49 -12.37 7.88
N THR A 487 24.62 -13.11 7.18
CA THR A 487 23.60 -12.55 6.26
C THR A 487 22.20 -12.88 6.72
N GLY A 488 21.34 -11.87 6.85
CA GLY A 488 19.89 -12.02 6.97
C GLY A 488 19.22 -11.88 5.62
N GLU A 489 18.44 -12.87 5.21
CA GLU A 489 17.71 -12.86 3.95
C GLU A 489 16.34 -12.17 4.12
N LYS A 490 15.96 -11.31 3.17
CA LYS A 490 14.69 -10.58 3.22
C LYS A 490 13.51 -11.55 3.06
N ASP A 491 12.62 -11.62 4.06
CA ASP A 491 11.27 -12.15 3.82
C ASP A 491 10.50 -11.19 2.90
N LYS A 492 10.14 -11.67 1.71
CA LYS A 492 9.50 -10.86 0.65
C LYS A 492 8.01 -10.65 0.89
N ALA A 493 7.47 -11.08 2.03
CA ALA A 493 6.07 -10.89 2.35
C ALA A 493 5.68 -9.40 2.56
N ASP A 494 6.58 -8.51 2.98
CA ASP A 494 6.22 -7.14 3.40
C ASP A 494 7.30 -6.10 3.05
N SER A 495 7.03 -5.10 2.20
CA SER A 495 8.09 -4.35 1.50
C SER A 495 7.74 -2.80 1.25
N LEU A 496 8.47 -1.74 1.75
CA LEU A 496 8.53 -0.24 1.43
C LEU A 496 9.94 0.52 1.18
N SER A 497 10.04 1.73 0.54
CA SER A 497 11.28 2.56 0.18
C SER A 497 11.47 3.95 0.86
N GLY A 498 12.70 4.51 1.01
CA GLY A 498 12.96 5.94 1.43
C GLY A 498 14.44 6.39 1.71
N PHE A 499 14.69 7.70 1.97
CA PHE A 499 15.96 8.31 2.47
C PHE A 499 15.93 8.60 3.97
N SER A 500 17.06 8.79 4.67
CA SER A 500 17.04 9.15 6.11
C SER A 500 17.50 10.56 6.45
N THR A 501 16.84 11.11 7.46
CA THR A 501 16.97 12.49 7.94
C THR A 501 17.65 12.61 9.32
N TYR A 502 18.01 11.49 9.98
CA TYR A 502 18.59 11.50 11.33
C TYR A 502 20.11 11.65 11.35
N ARG A 503 20.62 12.48 12.27
CA ARG A 503 22.06 12.58 12.57
C ARG A 503 22.31 13.01 14.03
N GLU A 504 23.04 12.17 14.76
CA GLU A 504 23.25 12.28 16.22
C GLU A 504 24.07 13.51 16.68
N ASP A 505 25.00 14.02 15.86
CA ASP A 505 25.93 15.11 16.24
C ASP A 505 25.37 16.54 16.05
N ALA A 506 24.10 16.69 15.66
CA ALA A 506 23.54 17.99 15.37
C ALA A 506 23.12 18.71 16.68
N TYR A 507 23.83 19.78 17.07
CA TYR A 507 23.55 20.54 18.30
C TYR A 507 22.20 21.34 18.30
N ALA A 508 21.39 21.21 17.24
CA ALA A 508 20.00 21.65 17.04
C ALA A 508 19.60 21.19 15.62
N ASP A 509 18.34 21.29 15.17
CA ASP A 509 17.99 21.12 13.75
C ASP A 509 18.95 21.96 12.88
N ARG A 510 19.65 21.31 11.94
CA ARG A 510 20.65 21.96 11.09
C ARG A 510 20.30 21.82 9.62
N ASP A 511 20.50 22.93 8.93
CA ASP A 511 20.36 23.05 7.50
C ASP A 511 21.72 22.78 6.81
N MET A 512 21.78 21.79 5.91
CA MET A 512 22.85 21.67 4.91
C MET A 512 22.50 22.50 3.68
N LEU A 513 23.35 23.47 3.32
CA LEU A 513 23.04 24.43 2.27
C LEU A 513 23.82 24.13 0.99
N PHE A 514 23.08 24.03 -0.12
CA PHE A 514 23.63 23.97 -1.47
C PHE A 514 23.63 25.37 -2.08
N SER A 515 24.81 25.93 -2.40
CA SER A 515 24.95 27.29 -2.93
C SER A 515 25.43 27.26 -4.39
N ILE A 516 24.77 28.04 -5.25
CA ILE A 516 24.97 28.05 -6.70
C ILE A 516 25.22 29.48 -7.19
N ASN A 517 26.32 29.68 -7.93
CA ASN A 517 26.85 30.96 -8.47
C ASN A 517 27.21 31.99 -7.38
N GLY A 518 28.52 32.15 -7.14
CA GLY A 518 29.12 32.95 -6.06
C GLY A 518 28.86 34.46 -6.05
N THR A 519 27.78 34.97 -6.63
CA THR A 519 27.37 36.38 -6.48
C THR A 519 25.84 36.60 -6.42
N ASP A 520 24.99 35.61 -6.75
CA ASP A 520 23.53 35.71 -6.61
C ASP A 520 22.96 34.52 -5.81
N ALA A 521 22.33 34.83 -4.67
CA ALA A 521 22.14 33.95 -3.53
C ALA A 521 20.85 33.13 -3.55
N VAL A 522 20.95 31.84 -3.88
CA VAL A 522 19.87 30.88 -3.64
C VAL A 522 20.48 29.65 -2.95
N ASN A 523 20.01 29.39 -1.73
CA ASN A 523 20.44 28.26 -0.93
C ASN A 523 19.28 27.29 -0.76
N ALA A 524 19.45 26.03 -1.15
CA ALA A 524 18.52 24.97 -0.74
C ALA A 524 19.01 24.31 0.53
N SER A 525 18.14 24.19 1.54
CA SER A 525 18.48 23.58 2.81
C SER A 525 17.84 22.22 3.01
N PHE A 526 18.65 21.26 3.43
CA PHE A 526 18.17 19.99 3.96
C PHE A 526 18.28 20.01 5.49
N GLN A 527 17.16 19.81 6.18
CA GLN A 527 17.12 19.77 7.64
C GLN A 527 17.45 18.37 8.14
N LEU A 528 18.50 18.27 8.94
CA LEU A 528 18.85 17.06 9.68
C LEU A 528 18.25 17.16 11.08
N HIS A 529 17.51 16.12 11.47
CA HIS A 529 16.87 16.02 12.78
C HIS A 529 17.80 15.29 13.77
N ASN A 530 17.72 15.72 15.03
CA ASN A 530 18.49 15.15 16.14
C ASN A 530 17.63 14.55 17.26
N ASP A 531 16.30 14.48 17.05
CA ASP A 531 15.32 13.90 17.97
C ASP A 531 14.83 12.55 17.43
N ALA A 532 15.23 11.47 18.08
CA ALA A 532 14.94 10.09 17.69
C ALA A 532 13.44 9.68 17.82
N THR A 533 12.56 10.61 18.23
CA THR A 533 11.11 10.35 18.32
C THR A 533 10.34 10.75 17.06
N GLN A 534 10.99 11.38 16.08
CA GLN A 534 10.42 11.68 14.77
C GLN A 534 10.90 10.63 13.75
N PRO A 535 10.07 10.27 12.75
CA PRO A 535 10.43 9.25 11.78
C PRO A 535 11.71 9.64 11.03
N ASP A 536 12.74 8.79 11.15
CA ASP A 536 14.08 9.02 10.60
C ASP A 536 14.16 8.82 9.09
N LEU A 537 13.07 8.41 8.44
CA LEU A 537 12.98 8.11 7.02
C LEU A 537 11.96 9.02 6.33
N GLU A 538 12.44 9.80 5.37
CA GLU A 538 11.63 10.60 4.47
C GLU A 538 11.66 9.96 3.08
N GLU A 539 10.50 9.81 2.45
CA GLU A 539 10.43 9.24 1.11
C GLU A 539 11.20 10.12 0.12
N ILE A 540 11.98 9.49 -0.76
CA ILE A 540 12.85 10.15 -1.75
C ILE A 540 12.13 11.22 -2.58
N ASN A 541 10.85 10.99 -2.88
CA ASN A 541 10.02 11.87 -3.67
C ASN A 541 9.66 13.17 -2.91
N ASP A 542 9.39 13.07 -1.61
CA ASP A 542 9.03 14.22 -0.77
C ASP A 542 10.25 15.12 -0.54
N TRP A 543 11.42 14.52 -0.40
CA TRP A 543 12.69 15.22 -0.29
C TRP A 543 13.07 15.97 -1.59
N LEU A 544 12.99 15.31 -2.75
CA LEU A 544 13.30 15.90 -4.06
C LEU A 544 12.38 17.07 -4.39
N ALA A 545 11.09 16.95 -4.03
CA ALA A 545 10.12 18.01 -4.25
C ALA A 545 10.49 19.29 -3.49
N ARG A 546 10.95 19.16 -2.24
CA ARG A 546 11.37 20.30 -1.42
C ARG A 546 12.66 20.94 -1.94
N ILE A 547 13.70 20.16 -2.21
CA ILE A 547 15.01 20.67 -2.67
C ILE A 547 14.90 21.39 -4.02
N ASN A 548 14.10 20.86 -4.95
CA ASN A 548 13.88 21.50 -6.25
C ASN A 548 13.12 22.82 -6.15
N SER A 549 12.23 22.96 -5.17
CA SER A 549 11.55 24.23 -4.90
C SER A 549 12.56 25.31 -4.53
N ASP A 550 13.53 24.97 -3.69
CA ASP A 550 14.51 25.93 -3.19
C ASP A 550 15.58 26.29 -4.23
N LEU A 551 15.97 25.36 -5.11
CA LEU A 551 17.00 25.60 -6.15
C LEU A 551 16.46 26.27 -7.42
N LYS A 552 15.13 26.26 -7.61
CA LYS A 552 14.47 26.84 -8.79
C LYS A 552 14.86 28.30 -9.09
N PRO A 553 15.00 29.22 -8.12
CA PRO A 553 15.40 30.60 -8.39
C PRO A 553 16.85 30.76 -8.87
N ALA A 554 17.73 29.80 -8.58
CA ALA A 554 19.12 29.78 -9.09
C ALA A 554 19.23 29.17 -10.50
N GLY A 555 18.11 28.68 -11.05
CA GLY A 555 18.08 28.02 -12.34
C GLY A 555 18.82 26.69 -12.33
N VAL A 556 18.66 25.89 -11.26
CA VAL A 556 19.20 24.51 -11.18
C VAL A 556 18.11 23.58 -10.66
N ARG A 557 18.06 22.36 -11.20
CA ARG A 557 17.15 21.28 -10.80
C ARG A 557 17.94 20.02 -10.44
N VAL A 558 17.40 19.20 -9.55
CA VAL A 558 17.97 17.96 -9.01
C VAL A 558 16.95 16.84 -9.18
N ASP A 559 17.28 15.79 -9.90
CA ASP A 559 16.40 14.65 -10.09
C ASP A 559 17.10 13.37 -9.63
N GLU A 560 16.37 12.39 -9.10
CA GLU A 560 16.90 11.04 -8.93
C GLU A 560 16.71 10.25 -10.22
N VAL A 561 17.80 9.72 -10.75
CA VAL A 561 17.84 8.91 -11.96
C VAL A 561 18.64 7.66 -11.63
N SER A 562 17.96 6.50 -11.61
CA SER A 562 18.58 5.18 -11.38
C SER A 562 19.44 5.11 -10.11
N GLY A 563 18.95 5.64 -8.99
CA GLY A 563 19.66 5.66 -7.71
C GLY A 563 20.73 6.75 -7.57
N SER A 564 20.81 7.71 -8.51
CA SER A 564 21.78 8.82 -8.49
C SER A 564 21.11 10.18 -8.65
N LEU A 565 21.61 11.20 -7.96
CA LEU A 565 21.10 12.57 -8.06
C LEU A 565 21.79 13.33 -9.21
N ALA A 566 21.01 13.71 -10.22
CA ALA A 566 21.46 14.45 -11.38
C ALA A 566 21.10 15.94 -11.23
N PHE A 567 22.12 16.81 -11.23
CA PHE A 567 21.95 18.26 -11.16
C PHE A 567 22.00 18.86 -12.56
N THR A 568 20.92 19.50 -12.98
CA THR A 568 20.78 20.09 -14.31
C THR A 568 20.71 21.61 -14.19
N SER A 569 21.61 22.31 -14.87
CA SER A 569 21.50 23.76 -15.04
C SER A 569 20.39 24.08 -16.02
N LEU A 570 19.48 24.97 -15.62
CA LEU A 570 18.37 25.45 -16.41
C LEU A 570 18.72 26.75 -17.18
N LEU A 571 19.97 27.24 -17.10
CA LEU A 571 20.43 28.44 -17.78
C LEU A 571 21.09 28.08 -19.12
N VAL A 572 20.49 28.48 -20.25
CA VAL A 572 20.99 28.17 -21.60
C VAL A 572 21.20 29.46 -22.43
N GLY A 573 22.45 29.76 -22.76
CA GLY A 573 22.82 30.29 -24.10
C GLY A 573 22.57 31.75 -24.49
N ASN A 574 22.09 32.68 -23.64
CA ASN A 574 22.14 34.12 -24.00
C ASN A 574 22.51 35.12 -22.89
N ASP A 575 22.86 34.67 -21.68
CA ASP A 575 23.59 35.52 -20.72
C ASP A 575 25.11 35.49 -20.95
N ASN A 576 25.51 35.03 -22.14
CA ASN A 576 26.88 35.11 -22.63
C ASN A 576 27.16 36.49 -23.27
N ALA A 577 26.47 37.54 -22.82
CA ALA A 577 26.65 38.92 -23.33
C ALA A 577 28.02 39.53 -23.00
N THR A 578 28.85 38.85 -22.19
CA THR A 578 30.21 39.28 -21.83
C THR A 578 31.30 38.25 -22.09
N GLY A 579 31.00 37.11 -22.73
CA GLY A 579 32.01 36.17 -23.22
C GLY A 579 32.58 35.17 -22.19
N ASN A 580 31.92 34.96 -21.04
CA ASN A 580 32.28 33.90 -20.10
C ASN A 580 31.26 32.74 -20.14
N LYS A 581 31.76 31.51 -20.33
CA LYS A 581 30.95 30.27 -20.32
C LYS A 581 30.13 30.18 -19.03
N ALA A 582 28.84 29.88 -19.12
CA ALA A 582 28.00 29.57 -17.97
C ALA A 582 28.53 28.30 -17.28
N SER A 583 29.21 28.46 -16.16
CA SER A 583 29.68 27.35 -15.32
C SER A 583 28.86 27.34 -14.03
N VAL A 584 28.11 26.27 -13.79
CA VAL A 584 27.48 26.04 -12.48
C VAL A 584 28.56 25.49 -11.55
N THR A 585 29.04 26.33 -10.63
CA THR A 585 29.95 25.88 -9.57
C THR A 585 29.11 25.58 -8.34
N MET A 586 29.05 24.30 -7.97
CA MET A 586 28.36 23.86 -6.75
C MET A 586 29.34 23.93 -5.58
N ALA A 587 28.93 24.59 -4.50
CA ALA A 587 29.64 24.57 -3.24
C ALA A 587 28.71 24.09 -2.14
N LEU A 588 29.06 22.97 -1.52
CA LEU A 588 28.48 22.54 -0.26
C LEU A 588 28.98 23.48 0.83
N LYS A 589 28.08 24.12 1.57
CA LYS A 589 28.45 24.94 2.72
C LYS A 589 27.80 24.34 3.97
N SER A 590 28.65 23.94 4.91
CA SER A 590 28.21 23.73 6.28
C SER A 590 27.90 25.11 6.88
N SER A 591 26.74 25.24 7.53
CA SER A 591 26.31 26.47 8.23
C SER A 591 27.19 26.83 9.45
N TYR A 592 28.32 26.13 9.64
CA TYR A 592 29.21 26.32 10.79
C TYR A 592 30.06 27.60 10.73
N ASP A 593 30.20 28.30 9.59
CA ASP A 593 30.98 29.55 9.57
C ASP A 593 30.48 30.61 8.58
N ASN A 594 30.26 31.81 9.11
CA ASN A 594 29.52 32.91 8.49
C ASN A 594 30.35 33.69 7.44
N GLY A 595 30.99 33.00 6.48
CA GLY A 595 31.71 33.64 5.37
C GLY A 595 32.70 32.73 4.64
N THR A 596 32.49 32.55 3.33
CA THR A 596 33.50 32.21 2.30
C THR A 596 34.52 31.08 2.59
N SER A 597 34.09 29.94 3.14
CA SER A 597 34.87 28.70 2.98
C SER A 597 34.18 27.77 1.99
N TRP A 598 34.80 27.64 0.82
CA TRP A 598 34.60 26.50 -0.05
C TRP A 598 35.03 25.25 0.73
N ILE A 599 34.31 24.13 0.62
CA ILE A 599 34.86 22.85 1.09
C ILE A 599 36.13 22.63 0.25
N THR A 600 37.24 23.02 0.86
CA THR A 600 38.57 22.53 0.55
C THR A 600 38.55 21.05 0.93
N ASP A 601 39.17 20.19 0.13
CA ASP A 601 39.90 19.09 0.73
C ASP A 601 40.75 19.72 1.84
N GLY A 602 40.44 19.35 3.08
CA GLY A 602 40.69 20.18 4.25
C GLY A 602 42.10 20.76 4.23
N THR A 603 42.20 22.06 3.96
CA THR A 603 43.10 23.05 4.61
C THR A 603 43.28 24.33 3.77
N THR A 604 42.61 25.41 4.20
CA THR A 604 42.97 26.85 4.07
C THR A 604 42.89 27.54 2.69
N GLY A 605 42.13 28.64 2.64
CA GLY A 605 41.76 29.38 1.44
C GLY A 605 42.84 30.31 0.83
N ALA A 606 43.18 30.06 -0.44
CA ALA A 606 43.80 31.03 -1.38
C ALA A 606 43.33 30.76 -2.84
N PRO A 607 43.31 31.76 -3.75
CA PRO A 607 42.74 31.60 -5.10
C PRO A 607 43.66 30.85 -6.08
N ALA A 608 43.04 30.13 -7.01
CA ALA A 608 43.58 29.04 -7.84
C ALA A 608 44.65 29.38 -8.91
N THR A 609 45.20 30.58 -8.98
CA THR A 609 46.22 30.91 -10.00
C THR A 609 47.64 30.51 -9.63
N ALA A 610 47.97 30.35 -8.34
CA ALA A 610 49.30 29.91 -7.90
C ALA A 610 49.48 28.37 -7.91
N ALA A 611 48.39 27.62 -7.77
CA ALA A 611 48.43 26.15 -7.70
C ALA A 611 48.76 25.50 -9.05
N ASN A 612 48.35 26.13 -10.16
CA ASN A 612 48.50 25.51 -11.48
C ASN A 612 49.97 25.48 -11.95
N THR A 613 50.76 26.51 -11.66
CA THR A 613 52.18 26.57 -12.03
C THR A 613 53.03 25.55 -11.27
N THR A 614 52.68 25.26 -10.01
CA THR A 614 53.38 24.27 -9.18
C THR A 614 53.04 22.85 -9.62
N ASN A 615 51.78 22.58 -9.96
CA ASN A 615 51.34 21.27 -10.43
C ASN A 615 51.89 20.94 -11.83
N ILE A 616 51.97 21.93 -12.74
CA ILE A 616 52.56 21.74 -14.08
C ILE A 616 54.07 21.47 -13.96
N ASN A 617 54.80 22.21 -13.12
CA ASN A 617 56.23 21.95 -12.90
C ASN A 617 56.47 20.61 -12.19
N ALA A 618 55.58 20.19 -11.28
CA ALA A 618 55.64 18.87 -10.64
C ALA A 618 55.42 17.74 -11.66
N ALA A 619 54.46 17.87 -12.57
CA ALA A 619 54.23 16.89 -13.64
C ALA A 619 55.40 16.81 -14.64
N ILE A 620 56.02 17.94 -15.01
CA ILE A 620 57.24 17.96 -15.85
C ILE A 620 58.39 17.21 -15.16
N THR A 621 58.49 17.37 -13.83
CA THR A 621 59.52 16.72 -13.00
C THR A 621 59.25 15.23 -12.82
N GLU A 622 57.99 14.84 -12.64
CA GLU A 622 57.57 13.45 -12.49
C GLU A 622 57.69 12.66 -13.81
N LEU A 623 57.52 13.35 -14.95
CA LEU A 623 57.80 12.82 -16.29
C LEU A 623 59.31 12.85 -16.66
N GLY A 624 60.17 13.36 -15.78
CA GLY A 624 61.63 13.34 -15.93
C GLY A 624 62.21 14.26 -17.02
N ILE A 625 61.44 15.23 -17.50
CA ILE A 625 61.85 16.13 -18.59
C ILE A 625 62.65 17.30 -18.01
N THR A 626 63.97 17.34 -18.23
CA THR A 626 64.82 18.41 -17.70
C THR A 626 64.94 19.58 -18.70
N GLY A 627 64.60 20.79 -18.25
CA GLY A 627 64.82 22.06 -18.98
C GLY A 627 63.58 22.80 -19.49
N LEU A 628 62.36 22.30 -19.25
CA LEU A 628 61.10 22.97 -19.60
C LEU A 628 60.46 23.60 -18.35
N ALA A 629 60.02 24.86 -18.42
CA ALA A 629 59.28 25.49 -17.33
C ALA A 629 57.83 25.77 -17.71
N ALA A 630 56.93 25.81 -16.72
CA ALA A 630 55.51 26.08 -16.93
C ALA A 630 55.20 27.40 -17.68
N ALA A 631 56.14 28.36 -17.73
CA ALA A 631 56.00 29.61 -18.47
C ALA A 631 56.30 29.50 -19.98
N ASP A 632 56.94 28.41 -20.42
CA ASP A 632 57.28 28.16 -21.83
C ASP A 632 56.20 27.37 -22.57
N ILE A 633 55.17 26.91 -21.85
CA ILE A 633 54.00 26.21 -22.38
C ILE A 633 52.86 27.22 -22.46
N THR A 634 52.51 27.65 -23.67
CA THR A 634 51.31 28.47 -23.93
C THR A 634 50.12 27.61 -24.26
#